data_AF-C0XNT4-F1
#
_entry.id   AF-C0XNT4-F1
#
_cell.length_a   1.000
_cell.length_b   1.000
_cell.length_c   1.000
_cell.angle_alpha   90.00
_cell.angle_beta   90.00
_cell.angle_gamma   90.00
#
_symmetry.space_group_name_H-M   'P 1'
#
loop_
_entity.id
_entity.type
_entity.pdbx_description
1 polymer ?
#
loop_
_entity_poly.entity_id
_entity_poly.type
_entity_poly.pdbx_seq_one_letter_code
_entity_poly.pdbx_strand_id
1 'polypeptide(L)'
;MAFAPRAEQWVGTLGALVGLGGIWNAAAVPPSRSIGFALFGVLLAVVLACGWRAVPRRLLILAAVGFTVAVASWLGGIAAVVEWLPGAGLLRDGQKWVILAVPAYVSAAGGLTPRLAAAACAFAVLQVPDAPAALSPLTPSVVDVPRIDARGRDILFVDRPTLLTRSDGIPVVDPATKVVNVVESGELRIGGHVVDEASTRWALAQSNPDDTALLASLGIGLVVHPDGTVVDTGAPAREPSVLGRILLLGWFAVPLVAWCGWVRRAGVECSP
;
A
#
# COMPACT_ATOMS: atom_id res chain seq x y z
N MET A 1 -8.87 16.79 13.13
CA MET A 1 -7.95 15.62 13.09
C MET A 1 -7.50 15.38 11.66
N ALA A 2 -6.19 15.30 11.41
CA ALA A 2 -5.65 15.15 10.06
C ALA A 2 -5.94 13.78 9.39
N PHE A 3 -6.39 12.78 10.15
CA PHE A 3 -6.55 11.38 9.71
C PHE A 3 -7.97 10.81 9.93
N ALA A 4 -8.96 11.65 10.23
CA ALA A 4 -10.35 11.21 10.31
C ALA A 4 -10.94 10.98 8.91
N PRO A 5 -11.96 10.11 8.75
CA PRO A 5 -12.70 9.99 7.51
C PRO A 5 -13.15 11.37 7.00
N ARG A 6 -12.85 11.67 5.73
CA ARG A 6 -13.26 12.93 5.10
C ARG A 6 -14.68 12.81 4.55
N ALA A 7 -15.48 13.83 4.79
CA ALA A 7 -16.77 13.97 4.13
C ALA A 7 -16.58 14.21 2.63
N GLU A 8 -17.39 13.55 1.81
CA GLU A 8 -17.57 13.92 0.41
C GLU A 8 -18.74 14.91 0.31
N GLN A 9 -18.59 15.97 -0.49
CA GLN A 9 -19.46 17.15 -0.51
C GLN A 9 -20.97 16.84 -0.56
N TRP A 10 -21.36 15.78 -1.28
CA TRP A 10 -22.77 15.46 -1.55
C TRP A 10 -23.33 14.29 -0.74
N VAL A 11 -22.49 13.56 0.00
CA VAL A 11 -22.89 12.34 0.73
C VAL A 11 -22.47 12.36 2.21
N GLY A 12 -21.69 13.37 2.62
CA GLY A 12 -21.16 13.46 3.97
C GLY A 12 -20.16 12.35 4.30
N THR A 13 -19.78 12.23 5.57
CA THR A 13 -18.81 11.22 6.02
C THR A 13 -19.36 9.80 5.96
N LEU A 14 -20.59 9.58 6.44
CA LEU A 14 -21.20 8.25 6.45
C LEU A 14 -21.45 7.72 5.03
N GLY A 15 -21.93 8.58 4.13
CA GLY A 15 -22.12 8.21 2.73
C GLY A 15 -20.79 7.93 2.03
N ALA A 16 -19.73 8.70 2.35
CA ALA A 16 -18.38 8.39 1.86
C ALA A 16 -17.94 7.00 2.34
N LEU A 17 -18.06 6.68 3.63
CA LEU A 17 -17.67 5.37 4.18
C LEU A 17 -18.46 4.21 3.55
N VAL A 18 -19.78 4.33 3.44
CA VAL A 18 -20.63 3.30 2.83
C VAL A 18 -20.36 3.16 1.33
N GLY A 19 -20.09 4.27 0.64
CA GLY A 19 -19.62 4.29 -0.75
C GLY A 19 -18.14 3.93 -0.93
N LEU A 20 -17.49 3.36 0.11
CA LEU A 20 -16.09 2.94 0.15
C LEU A 20 -15.08 4.07 -0.17
N GLY A 21 -15.49 5.32 -0.02
CA GLY A 21 -14.66 6.51 -0.14
C GLY A 21 -13.67 6.63 1.02
N GLY A 22 -12.52 7.26 0.74
CA GLY A 22 -11.47 7.48 1.74
C GLY A 22 -10.59 6.27 2.06
N ILE A 23 -10.84 5.08 1.49
CA ILE A 23 -9.89 3.96 1.54
C ILE A 23 -8.56 4.35 0.88
N TRP A 24 -8.65 5.08 -0.24
CA TRP A 24 -7.51 5.57 -1.00
C TRP A 24 -7.22 7.05 -0.72
N ASN A 25 -6.00 7.48 -1.05
CA ASN A 25 -5.60 8.88 -0.95
C ASN A 25 -6.51 9.76 -1.80
N ALA A 26 -6.81 10.98 -1.31
CA ALA A 26 -7.70 11.92 -2.03
C ALA A 26 -7.21 12.25 -3.45
N ALA A 27 -5.89 12.28 -3.66
CA ALA A 27 -5.29 12.49 -4.98
C ALA A 27 -5.52 11.33 -5.97
N ALA A 28 -5.87 10.14 -5.47
CA ALA A 28 -6.21 8.97 -6.29
C ALA A 28 -7.73 8.87 -6.57
N VAL A 29 -8.55 9.75 -5.99
CA VAL A 29 -10.00 9.74 -6.19
C VAL A 29 -10.34 10.61 -7.41
N PRO A 30 -11.10 10.09 -8.39
CA PRO A 30 -11.45 10.89 -9.57
C PRO A 30 -12.26 12.15 -9.22
N PRO A 31 -11.99 13.30 -9.87
CA PRO A 31 -12.67 14.57 -9.61
C PRO A 31 -14.20 14.51 -9.67
N SER A 32 -14.77 13.64 -10.51
CA SER A 32 -16.23 13.43 -10.60
C SER A 32 -16.90 13.20 -9.24
N ARG A 33 -16.22 12.55 -8.29
CA ARG A 33 -16.79 12.28 -6.96
C ARG A 33 -17.07 13.54 -6.15
N SER A 34 -16.26 14.59 -6.34
CA SER A 34 -16.50 15.89 -5.69
C SER A 34 -17.70 16.67 -6.25
N ILE A 35 -18.11 16.40 -7.50
CA ILE A 35 -19.24 17.10 -8.15
C ILE A 35 -20.55 16.31 -8.12
N GLY A 36 -20.63 15.25 -7.30
CA GLY A 36 -21.89 14.55 -6.99
C GLY A 36 -21.92 13.08 -7.37
N PHE A 37 -20.97 12.59 -8.16
CA PHE A 37 -20.96 11.17 -8.57
C PHE A 37 -20.73 10.20 -7.39
N ALA A 38 -20.22 10.69 -6.27
CA ALA A 38 -20.19 9.97 -4.99
C ALA A 38 -21.57 9.37 -4.58
N LEU A 39 -22.68 10.00 -4.97
CA LEU A 39 -24.03 9.51 -4.71
C LEU A 39 -24.26 8.11 -5.30
N PHE A 40 -23.67 7.82 -6.46
CA PHE A 40 -23.80 6.49 -7.07
C PHE A 40 -23.09 5.41 -6.26
N GLY A 41 -22.04 5.74 -5.50
CA GLY A 41 -21.41 4.80 -4.56
C GLY A 41 -22.35 4.45 -3.40
N VAL A 42 -23.12 5.42 -2.90
CA VAL A 42 -24.15 5.19 -1.88
C VAL A 42 -25.31 4.36 -2.45
N LEU A 43 -25.79 4.71 -3.65
CA LEU A 43 -26.85 3.95 -4.33
C LEU A 43 -26.42 2.51 -4.62
N LEU A 44 -25.15 2.31 -5.02
CA LEU A 44 -24.56 0.99 -5.17
C LEU A 44 -24.64 0.20 -3.86
N ALA A 45 -24.20 0.78 -2.74
CA ALA A 45 -24.28 0.12 -1.44
C ALA A 45 -25.73 -0.25 -1.04
N VAL A 46 -26.70 0.62 -1.33
CA VAL A 46 -28.14 0.34 -1.11
C VAL A 46 -28.60 -0.85 -1.96
N VAL A 47 -28.23 -0.91 -3.24
CA VAL A 47 -28.57 -2.03 -4.11
C VAL A 47 -27.92 -3.32 -3.62
N LEU A 48 -26.64 -3.27 -3.25
CA LEU A 48 -25.92 -4.42 -2.69
C LEU A 48 -26.58 -4.93 -1.41
N ALA A 49 -27.11 -4.03 -0.56
CA ALA A 49 -27.83 -4.43 0.65
C ALA A 49 -29.05 -5.32 0.35
N CYS A 50 -29.65 -5.28 -0.84
CA CYS A 50 -30.72 -6.21 -1.22
C CYS A 50 -30.25 -7.68 -1.26
N GLY A 51 -28.96 -7.92 -1.51
CA GLY A 51 -28.33 -9.25 -1.55
C GLY A 51 -27.77 -9.72 -0.20
N TRP A 52 -27.98 -8.98 0.90
CA TRP A 52 -27.31 -9.24 2.19
C TRP A 52 -27.55 -10.64 2.76
N ARG A 53 -28.70 -11.26 2.45
CA ARG A 53 -29.05 -12.61 2.94
C ARG A 53 -28.13 -13.69 2.40
N ALA A 54 -27.50 -13.46 1.24
CA ALA A 54 -26.51 -14.37 0.66
C ALA A 54 -25.13 -14.22 1.31
N VAL A 55 -24.91 -13.19 2.14
CA VAL A 55 -23.61 -12.90 2.73
C VAL A 55 -23.36 -13.79 3.95
N PRO A 56 -22.27 -14.56 3.99
CA PRO A 56 -21.89 -15.32 5.17
C PRO A 56 -21.68 -14.41 6.39
N ARG A 57 -22.18 -14.82 7.56
CA ARG A 57 -22.07 -14.04 8.82
C ARG A 57 -20.65 -13.58 9.12
N ARG A 58 -19.64 -14.41 8.84
CA ARG A 58 -18.22 -14.05 9.02
C ARG A 58 -17.81 -12.79 8.24
N LEU A 59 -18.34 -12.59 7.02
CA LEU A 59 -18.03 -11.42 6.21
C LEU A 59 -18.78 -10.19 6.71
N LEU A 60 -20.00 -10.36 7.24
CA LEU A 60 -20.73 -9.29 7.90
C LEU A 60 -20.01 -8.82 9.18
N ILE A 61 -19.49 -9.76 9.98
CA ILE A 61 -18.66 -9.43 11.16
C ILE A 61 -17.42 -8.65 10.72
N LEU A 62 -16.73 -9.12 9.67
CA LEU A 62 -15.55 -8.45 9.14
C LEU A 62 -15.85 -7.02 8.67
N ALA A 63 -16.96 -6.83 7.94
CA ALA A 63 -17.45 -5.52 7.54
C ALA A 63 -17.77 -4.64 8.76
N ALA A 64 -18.48 -5.18 9.76
CA ALA A 64 -18.84 -4.47 10.98
C ALA A 64 -17.61 -4.00 11.76
N VAL A 65 -16.57 -4.84 11.87
CA VAL A 65 -15.28 -4.46 12.47
C VAL A 65 -14.67 -3.28 11.71
N GLY A 66 -14.61 -3.36 10.37
CA GLY A 66 -14.08 -2.28 9.53
C GLY A 66 -14.81 -0.94 9.73
N PHE A 67 -16.14 -0.95 9.68
CA PHE A 67 -16.95 0.25 9.94
C PHE A 67 -16.83 0.76 11.37
N THR A 68 -16.75 -0.13 12.36
CA THR A 68 -16.59 0.25 13.78
C THR A 68 -15.27 0.99 13.99
N VAL A 69 -14.16 0.50 13.43
CA VAL A 69 -12.86 1.17 13.51
C VAL A 69 -12.91 2.53 12.81
N ALA A 70 -13.54 2.62 11.63
CA ALA A 70 -13.68 3.88 10.90
C ALA A 70 -14.51 4.93 11.67
N VAL A 71 -15.65 4.53 12.23
CA VAL A 71 -16.52 5.41 13.02
C VAL A 71 -15.85 5.80 14.34
N ALA A 72 -15.21 4.86 15.05
CA ALA A 72 -14.47 5.16 16.26
C ALA A 72 -13.32 6.15 16.02
N SER A 73 -12.60 6.02 14.90
CA SER A 73 -11.60 7.01 14.47
C SER A 73 -12.23 8.38 14.22
N TRP A 74 -13.35 8.43 13.48
CA TRP A 74 -14.05 9.67 13.18
C TRP A 74 -14.53 10.42 14.43
N LEU A 75 -15.04 9.68 15.42
CA LEU A 75 -15.51 10.21 16.70
C LEU A 75 -14.36 10.57 17.67
N GLY A 76 -13.11 10.38 17.27
CA GLY A 76 -11.92 10.69 18.07
C GLY A 76 -11.57 9.65 19.14
N GLY A 77 -12.25 8.51 19.17
CA GLY A 77 -12.05 7.46 20.18
C GLY A 77 -10.74 6.68 20.06
N ILE A 78 -9.98 6.90 18.98
CA ILE A 78 -8.73 6.17 18.70
C ILE A 78 -7.47 7.00 19.03
N ALA A 79 -7.60 8.32 19.19
CA ALA A 79 -6.44 9.20 19.39
C ALA A 79 -5.59 8.83 20.62
N ALA A 80 -6.24 8.61 21.77
CA ALA A 80 -5.55 8.19 22.98
C ALA A 80 -4.89 6.80 22.86
N VAL A 81 -5.45 5.89 22.05
CA VAL A 81 -4.84 4.57 21.85
C VAL A 81 -3.56 4.68 21.03
N VAL A 82 -3.56 5.53 19.99
CA VAL A 82 -2.41 5.75 19.11
C VAL A 82 -1.23 6.38 19.84
N GLU A 83 -1.50 7.29 20.79
CA GLU A 83 -0.46 7.99 21.56
C GLU A 83 0.26 7.07 22.55
N TRP A 84 -0.47 6.12 23.17
CA TRP A 84 0.04 5.35 24.30
C TRP A 84 0.48 3.92 23.95
N LEU A 85 -0.04 3.33 22.87
CA LEU A 85 0.25 1.95 22.51
C LEU A 85 1.21 1.88 21.30
N PRO A 86 2.47 1.42 21.49
CA PRO A 86 3.38 1.18 20.38
C PRO A 86 2.73 0.26 19.33
N GLY A 87 2.73 0.68 18.06
CA GLY A 87 2.09 -0.05 16.96
C GLY A 87 0.62 0.28 16.71
N ALA A 88 -0.06 1.04 17.60
CA ALA A 88 -1.43 1.50 17.35
C ALA A 88 -1.56 2.52 16.21
N GLY A 89 -0.44 2.98 15.64
CA GLY A 89 -0.41 3.76 14.40
C GLY A 89 -1.19 3.12 13.24
N LEU A 90 -1.40 1.79 13.25
CA LEU A 90 -2.28 1.08 12.31
C LEU A 90 -3.75 1.53 12.38
N LEU A 91 -4.21 2.02 13.53
CA LEU A 91 -5.57 2.50 13.75
C LEU A 91 -5.74 4.00 13.42
N ARG A 92 -4.62 4.71 13.21
CA ARG A 92 -4.59 6.15 12.86
C ARG A 92 -5.44 6.45 11.63
N ASP A 93 -5.35 5.59 10.61
CA ASP A 93 -6.14 5.67 9.37
C ASP A 93 -7.39 4.78 9.43
N GLY A 94 -8.26 5.02 10.42
CA GLY A 94 -9.43 4.17 10.69
C GLY A 94 -10.35 3.98 9.47
N GLN A 95 -10.49 4.97 8.59
CA GLN A 95 -11.26 4.87 7.34
C GLN A 95 -10.78 3.75 6.41
N LYS A 96 -9.48 3.41 6.40
CA LYS A 96 -8.94 2.36 5.52
C LYS A 96 -9.46 0.99 5.90
N TRP A 97 -9.87 0.79 7.15
CA TRP A 97 -10.43 -0.47 7.64
C TRP A 97 -11.78 -0.81 7.01
N VAL A 98 -12.46 0.15 6.37
CA VAL A 98 -13.66 -0.13 5.54
C VAL A 98 -13.35 -1.10 4.40
N ILE A 99 -12.09 -1.28 3.99
CA ILE A 99 -11.69 -2.32 3.03
C ILE A 99 -12.15 -3.72 3.45
N LEU A 100 -12.31 -3.97 4.75
CA LEU A 100 -12.83 -5.21 5.32
C LEU A 100 -14.30 -5.50 4.94
N ALA A 101 -15.04 -4.49 4.49
CA ALA A 101 -16.41 -4.65 3.99
C ALA A 101 -16.47 -5.14 2.52
N VAL A 102 -15.39 -5.01 1.75
CA VAL A 102 -15.36 -5.36 0.31
C VAL A 102 -15.80 -6.82 0.05
N PRO A 103 -15.31 -7.84 0.79
CA PRO A 103 -15.78 -9.22 0.58
C PRO A 103 -17.29 -9.40 0.82
N ALA A 104 -17.87 -8.68 1.80
CA ALA A 104 -19.30 -8.71 2.04
C ALA A 104 -20.07 -8.05 0.88
N TYR A 105 -19.58 -6.94 0.34
CA TYR A 105 -20.18 -6.23 -0.80
C TYR A 105 -20.17 -7.12 -2.05
N VAL A 106 -19.03 -7.77 -2.34
CA VAL A 106 -18.89 -8.72 -3.45
C VAL A 106 -19.81 -9.93 -3.26
N SER A 107 -19.88 -10.50 -2.05
CA SER A 107 -20.80 -11.61 -1.75
C SER A 107 -22.26 -11.20 -1.89
N ALA A 108 -22.63 -9.98 -1.51
CA ALA A 108 -23.99 -9.47 -1.64
C ALA A 108 -24.35 -9.26 -3.12
N ALA A 109 -23.40 -8.80 -3.94
CA ALA A 109 -23.59 -8.67 -5.38
C ALA A 109 -23.97 -10.01 -6.03
N GLY A 110 -23.36 -11.11 -5.60
CA GLY A 110 -23.68 -12.46 -6.08
C GLY A 110 -25.09 -12.95 -5.74
N GLY A 111 -25.77 -12.32 -4.76
CA GLY A 111 -27.15 -12.62 -4.38
C GLY A 111 -28.20 -11.76 -5.08
N LEU A 112 -27.82 -10.87 -6.00
CA LEU A 112 -28.74 -9.95 -6.66
C LEU A 112 -29.52 -10.61 -7.79
N THR A 113 -30.76 -10.15 -8.00
CA THR A 113 -31.52 -10.47 -9.22
C THR A 113 -30.89 -9.79 -10.43
N PRO A 114 -31.12 -10.27 -11.68
CA PRO A 114 -30.49 -9.69 -12.88
C PRO A 114 -30.70 -8.19 -13.04
N ARG A 115 -31.90 -7.67 -12.68
CA ARG A 115 -32.20 -6.23 -12.75
C ARG A 115 -31.38 -5.42 -11.74
N LEU A 116 -31.27 -5.92 -10.51
CA LEU A 116 -30.47 -5.26 -9.47
C LEU A 116 -28.97 -5.37 -9.75
N ALA A 117 -28.52 -6.49 -10.30
CA ALA A 117 -27.14 -6.66 -10.75
C ALA A 117 -26.79 -5.65 -11.86
N ALA A 118 -27.67 -5.46 -12.85
CA ALA A 118 -27.49 -4.44 -13.89
C ALA A 118 -27.42 -3.02 -13.29
N ALA A 119 -28.30 -2.69 -12.34
CA ALA A 119 -28.26 -1.41 -11.63
C ALA A 119 -26.96 -1.24 -10.82
N ALA A 120 -26.49 -2.30 -10.13
CA ALA A 120 -25.23 -2.28 -9.41
C ALA A 120 -24.04 -2.03 -10.36
N CYS A 121 -23.99 -2.69 -11.51
CA CYS A 121 -22.98 -2.43 -12.53
C CYS A 121 -23.02 -0.98 -13.02
N ALA A 122 -24.21 -0.46 -13.31
CA ALA A 122 -24.39 0.92 -13.74
C ALA A 122 -23.88 1.92 -12.68
N PHE A 123 -24.25 1.73 -11.42
CA PHE A 123 -23.78 2.58 -10.32
C PHE A 123 -22.29 2.45 -10.05
N ALA A 124 -21.70 1.26 -10.21
CA ALA A 124 -20.26 1.04 -10.09
C ALA A 124 -19.45 1.81 -11.14
N VAL A 125 -19.98 1.95 -12.36
CA VAL A 125 -19.37 2.79 -13.41
C VAL A 125 -19.66 4.27 -13.16
N LEU A 126 -20.92 4.61 -12.88
CA LEU A 126 -21.35 5.99 -12.68
C LEU A 126 -20.70 6.65 -11.47
N GLN A 127 -20.27 5.94 -10.43
CA GLN A 127 -19.59 6.60 -9.31
C GLN A 127 -18.21 7.18 -9.66
N VAL A 128 -17.61 6.79 -10.80
CA VAL A 128 -16.27 7.20 -11.24
C VAL A 128 -16.14 7.24 -12.79
N PRO A 129 -16.97 8.01 -13.50
CA PRO A 129 -17.00 8.00 -14.98
C PRO A 129 -15.69 8.46 -15.63
N ASP A 130 -14.93 9.30 -14.92
CA ASP A 130 -13.64 9.85 -15.30
C ASP A 130 -12.45 9.02 -14.81
N ALA A 131 -12.68 7.86 -14.18
CA ALA A 131 -11.59 6.97 -13.75
C ALA A 131 -10.58 6.66 -14.86
N PRO A 132 -10.97 6.32 -16.11
CA PRO A 132 -10.00 6.06 -17.16
C PRO A 132 -9.07 7.25 -17.44
N ALA A 133 -9.60 8.48 -17.43
CA ALA A 133 -8.80 9.69 -17.61
C ALA A 133 -7.91 9.99 -16.40
N ALA A 134 -8.41 9.72 -15.19
CA ALA A 134 -7.67 9.87 -13.94
C ALA A 134 -6.44 8.94 -13.86
N LEU A 135 -6.40 7.86 -14.65
CA LEU A 135 -5.25 6.96 -14.75
C LEU A 135 -4.17 7.45 -15.73
N SER A 136 -4.39 8.55 -16.46
CA SER A 136 -3.39 9.09 -17.41
C SER A 136 -1.99 9.33 -16.81
N PRO A 137 -1.82 9.73 -15.52
CA PRO A 137 -0.49 9.86 -14.91
C PRO A 137 0.27 8.53 -14.77
N LEU A 138 -0.42 7.38 -14.87
CA LEU A 138 0.20 6.05 -14.85
C LEU A 138 0.77 5.63 -16.22
N THR A 139 0.71 6.51 -17.23
CA THR A 139 1.36 6.25 -18.52
C THR A 139 2.84 5.96 -18.28
N PRO A 140 3.38 4.83 -18.79
CA PRO A 140 4.76 4.46 -18.59
C PRO A 140 5.69 5.60 -19.01
N SER A 141 6.60 5.99 -18.12
CA SER A 141 7.64 6.98 -18.41
C SER A 141 9.01 6.31 -18.26
N VAL A 142 9.93 6.62 -19.18
CA VAL A 142 11.28 6.10 -19.13
C VAL A 142 12.10 7.03 -18.24
N VAL A 143 12.63 6.48 -17.16
CA VAL A 143 13.61 7.15 -16.31
C VAL A 143 14.91 6.40 -16.49
N ASP A 144 15.99 7.11 -16.79
CA ASP A 144 17.29 6.48 -17.01
C ASP A 144 17.85 5.91 -15.70
N VAL A 145 18.31 4.67 -15.75
CA VAL A 145 18.86 3.95 -14.61
C VAL A 145 20.25 3.46 -14.98
N PRO A 146 21.27 3.69 -14.14
CA PRO A 146 22.62 3.17 -14.38
C PRO A 146 22.60 1.67 -14.65
N ARG A 147 23.16 1.27 -15.79
CA ARG A 147 23.28 -0.15 -16.17
C ARG A 147 24.47 -0.75 -15.45
N ILE A 148 24.23 -1.39 -14.32
CA ILE A 148 25.27 -1.99 -13.48
C ILE A 148 25.05 -3.51 -13.39
N ASP A 149 26.08 -4.30 -13.66
CA ASP A 149 26.07 -5.74 -13.42
C ASP A 149 26.26 -6.03 -11.91
N ALA A 150 25.19 -5.82 -11.16
CA ALA A 150 25.21 -5.91 -9.70
C ALA A 150 25.43 -7.34 -9.18
N ARG A 151 24.94 -8.35 -9.91
CA ARG A 151 24.92 -9.77 -9.48
C ARG A 151 24.40 -9.99 -8.06
N GLY A 152 23.42 -9.19 -7.63
CA GLY A 152 22.85 -9.23 -6.29
C GLY A 152 23.70 -8.61 -5.17
N ARG A 153 24.84 -8.00 -5.51
CA ARG A 153 25.70 -7.30 -4.55
C ARG A 153 25.12 -5.96 -4.15
N ASP A 154 25.41 -5.55 -2.92
CA ASP A 154 25.03 -4.24 -2.41
C ASP A 154 25.89 -3.15 -3.08
N ILE A 155 25.25 -2.05 -3.45
CA ILE A 155 25.83 -0.93 -4.18
C ILE A 155 25.77 0.34 -3.34
N LEU A 156 26.90 1.03 -3.22
CA LEU A 156 26.94 2.41 -2.75
C LEU A 156 26.89 3.34 -3.96
N PHE A 157 25.88 4.19 -4.03
CA PHE A 157 25.90 5.35 -4.93
C PHE A 157 26.43 6.56 -4.16
N VAL A 158 27.56 7.10 -4.60
CA VAL A 158 28.19 8.27 -3.99
C VAL A 158 27.41 9.52 -4.40
N ASP A 159 26.93 10.28 -3.43
CA ASP A 159 26.25 11.58 -3.60
C ASP A 159 25.03 11.56 -4.54
N ARG A 160 24.43 10.39 -4.74
CA ARG A 160 23.22 10.24 -5.54
C ARG A 160 21.98 10.46 -4.66
N PRO A 161 21.07 11.38 -5.04
CA PRO A 161 19.86 11.61 -4.25
C PRO A 161 18.88 10.44 -4.38
N THR A 162 18.12 10.17 -3.31
CA THR A 162 17.05 9.14 -3.31
C THR A 162 15.79 9.58 -4.06
N LEU A 163 15.63 10.89 -4.27
CA LEU A 163 14.56 11.49 -5.05
C LEU A 163 15.16 12.20 -6.26
N LEU A 164 14.61 11.91 -7.44
CA LEU A 164 14.90 12.61 -8.68
C LEU A 164 13.72 13.48 -9.07
N THR A 165 13.97 14.53 -9.86
CA THR A 165 12.91 15.32 -10.47
C THR A 165 12.78 14.88 -11.92
N ARG A 166 11.61 14.39 -12.32
CA ARG A 166 11.31 14.04 -13.71
C ARG A 166 11.26 15.31 -14.58
N SER A 167 11.31 15.14 -15.90
CA SER A 167 11.23 16.24 -16.88
C SER A 167 10.01 17.16 -16.74
N ASP A 168 8.93 16.68 -16.13
CA ASP A 168 7.71 17.47 -15.85
C ASP A 168 7.68 18.08 -14.43
N GLY A 169 8.81 18.06 -13.72
CA GLY A 169 8.94 18.67 -12.40
C GLY A 169 8.41 17.82 -11.23
N ILE A 170 7.88 16.62 -11.50
CA ILE A 170 7.35 15.75 -10.45
C ILE A 170 8.50 15.02 -9.76
N PRO A 171 8.61 15.12 -8.41
CA PRO A 171 9.58 14.34 -7.66
C PRO A 171 9.19 12.86 -7.66
N VAL A 172 10.15 12.00 -7.97
CA VAL A 172 10.00 10.56 -8.01
C VAL A 172 11.11 9.90 -7.22
N VAL A 173 10.84 8.73 -6.64
CA VAL A 173 11.90 7.90 -6.06
C VAL A 173 12.84 7.48 -7.19
N ASP A 174 14.14 7.63 -6.96
CA ASP A 174 15.16 7.19 -7.92
C ASP A 174 14.99 5.69 -8.20
N PRO A 175 14.63 5.30 -9.44
CA PRO A 175 14.38 3.90 -9.76
C PRO A 175 15.62 3.02 -9.59
N ALA A 176 16.83 3.58 -9.58
CA ALA A 176 18.05 2.82 -9.27
C ALA A 176 17.94 2.09 -7.91
N THR A 177 17.32 2.72 -6.91
CA THR A 177 17.07 2.13 -5.59
C THR A 177 16.12 0.93 -5.60
N LYS A 178 15.41 0.70 -6.71
CA LYS A 178 14.47 -0.42 -6.88
C LYS A 178 14.96 -1.49 -7.86
N VAL A 179 16.00 -1.18 -8.64
CA VAL A 179 16.59 -2.12 -9.62
C VAL A 179 17.79 -2.86 -9.04
N VAL A 180 18.55 -2.22 -8.16
CA VAL A 180 19.73 -2.81 -7.50
C VAL A 180 19.63 -2.69 -5.98
N ASN A 181 20.39 -3.52 -5.26
CA ASN A 181 20.45 -3.46 -3.80
C ASN A 181 21.29 -2.25 -3.38
N VAL A 182 20.66 -1.13 -3.04
CA VAL A 182 21.38 0.09 -2.64
C VAL A 182 21.62 0.10 -1.13
N VAL A 183 22.80 0.56 -0.72
CA VAL A 183 23.05 0.95 0.67
C VAL A 183 22.33 2.28 0.91
N GLU A 184 21.19 2.23 1.58
CA GLU A 184 20.39 3.42 1.90
C GLU A 184 20.83 4.04 3.23
N SER A 185 20.69 5.37 3.33
CA SER A 185 20.90 6.10 4.58
C SER A 185 19.93 5.61 5.67
N GLY A 186 18.63 5.57 5.37
CA GLY A 186 17.59 5.32 6.37
C GLY A 186 17.29 6.51 7.28
N GLU A 187 17.97 7.66 7.08
CA GLU A 187 17.73 8.90 7.83
C GLU A 187 16.32 9.46 7.55
N LEU A 188 15.62 9.87 8.60
CA LEU A 188 14.35 10.59 8.52
C LEU A 188 14.53 12.02 9.01
N ARG A 189 14.26 13.00 8.14
CA ARG A 189 14.25 14.42 8.49
C ARG A 189 12.85 15.01 8.41
N ILE A 190 12.43 15.74 9.44
CA ILE A 190 11.17 16.48 9.49
C ILE A 190 11.46 17.95 9.82
N GLY A 191 11.11 18.86 8.90
CA GLY A 191 11.31 20.29 9.11
C GLY A 191 12.78 20.70 9.33
N GLY A 192 13.73 19.97 8.75
CA GLY A 192 15.16 20.20 8.92
C GLY A 192 15.79 19.52 10.14
N HIS A 193 14.99 18.90 11.02
CA HIS A 193 15.47 18.14 12.18
C HIS A 193 15.57 16.64 11.84
N VAL A 194 16.67 16.01 12.22
CA VAL A 194 16.86 14.56 12.12
C VAL A 194 16.04 13.89 13.23
N VAL A 195 15.16 12.98 12.83
CA VAL A 195 14.29 12.18 13.71
C VAL A 195 14.85 10.77 13.84
N ASP A 196 15.21 10.17 12.71
CA ASP A 196 15.97 8.92 12.67
C ASP A 196 17.32 9.20 12.02
N GLU A 197 18.40 8.82 12.71
CA GLU A 197 19.77 9.02 12.22
C GLU A 197 20.09 8.11 11.03
N ALA A 198 21.01 8.54 10.18
CA ALA A 198 21.54 7.72 9.12
C ALA A 198 22.17 6.43 9.68
N SER A 199 21.98 5.33 8.96
CA SER A 199 22.58 4.05 9.32
C SER A 199 24.11 4.18 9.36
N THR A 200 24.73 3.62 10.40
CA THR A 200 26.19 3.67 10.58
C THR A 200 26.92 3.10 9.38
N ARG A 201 26.37 2.04 8.76
CA ARG A 201 26.90 1.43 7.55
C ARG A 201 26.97 2.43 6.39
N TRP A 202 25.87 3.15 6.14
CA TRP A 202 25.82 4.13 5.07
C TRP A 202 26.74 5.32 5.38
N ALA A 203 26.72 5.84 6.61
CA ALA A 203 27.54 6.98 7.01
C ALA A 203 29.05 6.71 6.88
N LEU A 204 29.51 5.53 7.29
CA LEU A 204 30.91 5.12 7.13
C LEU A 204 31.30 4.95 5.67
N ALA A 205 30.40 4.37 4.87
CA ALA A 205 30.63 4.17 3.44
C ALA A 205 30.68 5.48 2.67
N GLN A 206 29.78 6.41 2.98
CA GLN A 206 29.67 7.70 2.31
C GLN A 206 30.81 8.67 2.69
N SER A 207 31.38 8.52 3.89
CA SER A 207 32.56 9.30 4.32
C SER A 207 33.89 8.74 3.81
N ASN A 208 33.93 7.47 3.37
CA ASN A 208 35.14 6.81 2.88
C ASN A 208 34.86 6.05 1.55
N PRO A 209 34.38 6.75 0.50
CA PRO A 209 33.94 6.09 -0.74
C PRO A 209 35.08 5.43 -1.53
N ASP A 210 36.33 5.85 -1.29
CA ASP A 210 37.51 5.33 -1.99
C ASP A 210 38.23 4.19 -1.23
N ASP A 211 37.85 3.92 0.03
CA ASP A 211 38.45 2.85 0.84
C ASP A 211 37.77 1.51 0.55
N THR A 212 38.22 0.85 -0.52
CA THR A 212 37.66 -0.42 -0.99
C THR A 212 37.74 -1.54 0.06
N ALA A 213 38.76 -1.53 0.93
CA ALA A 213 38.92 -2.52 1.99
C ALA A 213 37.86 -2.35 3.09
N LEU A 214 37.64 -1.11 3.52
CA LEU A 214 36.56 -0.77 4.45
C LEU A 214 35.19 -1.12 3.84
N LEU A 215 34.95 -0.72 2.60
CA LEU A 215 33.66 -0.96 1.93
C LEU A 215 33.38 -2.45 1.75
N ALA A 216 34.41 -3.24 1.42
CA ALA A 216 34.30 -4.70 1.37
C ALA A 216 33.94 -5.29 2.74
N SER A 217 34.54 -4.78 3.83
CA SER A 217 34.21 -5.21 5.20
C SER A 217 32.78 -4.86 5.62
N LEU A 218 32.21 -3.77 5.07
CA LEU A 218 30.81 -3.39 5.23
C LEU A 218 29.87 -4.22 4.33
N GLY A 219 30.41 -5.14 3.53
CA GLY A 219 29.69 -5.98 2.58
C GLY A 219 29.08 -5.20 1.42
N ILE A 220 29.71 -4.09 1.02
CA ILE A 220 29.33 -3.27 -0.13
C ILE A 220 30.19 -3.75 -1.29
N GLY A 221 29.59 -4.34 -2.33
CA GLY A 221 30.32 -4.99 -3.42
C GLY A 221 30.71 -4.05 -4.55
N LEU A 222 29.92 -2.99 -4.78
CA LEU A 222 30.17 -2.02 -5.84
C LEU A 222 29.99 -0.59 -5.30
N VAL A 223 30.83 0.32 -5.80
CA VAL A 223 30.72 1.76 -5.58
C VAL A 223 30.52 2.43 -6.93
N VAL A 224 29.53 3.32 -7.02
CA VAL A 224 29.22 4.06 -8.24
C VAL A 224 29.40 5.55 -7.95
N HIS A 225 30.33 6.18 -8.65
CA HIS A 225 30.63 7.60 -8.49
C HIS A 225 29.77 8.46 -9.43
N PRO A 226 29.68 9.79 -9.17
CA PRO A 226 28.88 10.70 -9.98
C PRO A 226 29.31 10.78 -11.45
N ASP A 227 30.58 10.49 -11.75
CA ASP A 227 31.13 10.45 -13.11
C ASP A 227 30.76 9.15 -13.88
N GLY A 228 30.05 8.23 -13.22
CA GLY A 228 29.65 6.94 -13.77
C GLY A 228 30.69 5.84 -13.63
N THR A 229 31.83 6.12 -13.00
CA THR A 229 32.83 5.07 -12.71
C THR A 229 32.28 4.10 -11.67
N VAL A 230 32.57 2.81 -11.89
CA VAL A 230 32.15 1.73 -11.01
C VAL A 230 33.39 1.01 -10.48
N VAL A 231 33.52 0.99 -9.16
CA VAL A 231 34.64 0.35 -8.45
C VAL A 231 34.12 -0.93 -7.77
N ASP A 232 34.79 -2.04 -8.03
CA ASP A 232 34.51 -3.33 -7.39
C ASP A 232 35.37 -3.47 -6.13
N THR A 233 34.73 -3.71 -5.00
CA THR A 233 35.40 -3.89 -3.70
C THR A 233 35.75 -5.36 -3.43
N GLY A 234 35.18 -6.30 -4.20
CA GLY A 234 35.29 -7.74 -4.00
C GLY A 234 34.29 -8.34 -3.00
N ALA A 235 33.43 -7.56 -2.34
CA ALA A 235 32.44 -8.15 -1.43
C ALA A 235 31.37 -8.97 -2.20
N PRO A 236 31.02 -10.17 -1.71
CA PRO A 236 30.04 -11.02 -2.37
C PRO A 236 28.60 -10.52 -2.17
N ALA A 237 27.67 -11.09 -2.93
CA ALA A 237 26.25 -10.83 -2.73
C ALA A 237 25.82 -11.33 -1.35
N ARG A 238 24.94 -10.57 -0.67
CA ARG A 238 24.39 -11.00 0.62
C ARG A 238 23.36 -12.08 0.40
N GLU A 239 23.53 -13.19 1.12
CA GLU A 239 22.50 -14.22 1.13
C GLU A 239 21.23 -13.70 1.84
N PRO A 240 20.04 -14.05 1.35
CA PRO A 240 18.80 -13.74 2.05
C PRO A 240 18.82 -14.33 3.47
N SER A 241 18.23 -13.63 4.44
CA SER A 241 18.14 -14.15 5.79
C SER A 241 17.28 -15.43 5.83
N VAL A 242 17.68 -16.41 6.65
CA VAL A 242 16.88 -17.63 6.89
C VAL A 242 15.49 -17.27 7.37
N LEU A 243 15.39 -16.30 8.29
CA LEU A 243 14.12 -15.79 8.79
C LEU A 243 13.27 -15.20 7.66
N GLY A 244 13.86 -14.41 6.76
CA GLY A 244 13.16 -13.86 5.60
C GLY A 244 12.58 -14.97 4.71
N ARG A 245 13.34 -16.04 4.47
CA ARG A 245 12.85 -17.22 3.74
C ARG A 245 11.71 -17.92 4.48
N ILE A 246 11.82 -18.12 5.79
CA ILE A 246 10.76 -18.74 6.60
C ILE A 246 9.49 -17.89 6.56
N LEU A 247 9.58 -16.58 6.73
CA LEU A 247 8.44 -15.67 6.67
C LEU A 247 7.80 -15.67 5.27
N LEU A 248 8.61 -15.69 4.22
CA LEU A 248 8.13 -15.78 2.83
C LEU A 248 7.38 -17.11 2.59
N LEU A 249 7.94 -18.23 3.03
CA LEU A 249 7.29 -19.54 2.93
C LEU A 249 6.00 -19.57 3.75
N GLY A 250 6.00 -18.99 4.94
CA GLY A 250 4.82 -18.84 5.78
C GLY A 250 3.72 -18.03 5.08
N TRP A 251 4.08 -16.92 4.42
CA TRP A 251 3.16 -16.11 3.64
C TRP A 251 2.52 -16.91 2.50
N PHE A 252 3.32 -17.66 1.73
CA PHE A 252 2.79 -18.53 0.66
C PHE A 252 1.93 -19.69 1.17
N ALA A 253 2.13 -20.13 2.42
CA ALA A 253 1.30 -21.17 3.03
C ALA A 253 -0.10 -20.68 3.45
N VAL A 254 -0.31 -19.38 3.68
CA VAL A 254 -1.61 -18.81 4.11
C VAL A 254 -2.78 -19.23 3.20
N PRO A 255 -2.74 -19.04 1.86
CA PRO A 255 -3.85 -19.45 1.00
C PRO A 255 -4.07 -20.98 1.00
N LEU A 256 -3.00 -21.78 1.13
CA LEU A 256 -3.10 -23.23 1.19
C LEU A 256 -3.81 -23.70 2.47
N VAL A 257 -3.46 -23.11 3.61
CA VAL A 257 -4.13 -23.39 4.89
C VAL A 257 -5.60 -22.99 4.83
N ALA A 258 -5.91 -21.83 4.27
CA ALA A 258 -7.29 -21.37 4.07
C ALA A 258 -8.08 -22.32 3.15
N TRP A 259 -7.48 -22.77 2.05
CA TRP A 259 -8.06 -23.72 1.11
C TRP A 259 -8.32 -25.09 1.75
N CYS A 260 -7.33 -25.68 2.42
CA CYS A 260 -7.50 -26.95 3.13
C CYS A 260 -8.55 -26.87 4.25
N GLY A 261 -8.68 -25.71 4.90
CA GLY A 261 -9.75 -25.44 5.87
C GLY A 261 -11.14 -25.31 5.24
N TRP A 262 -11.22 -24.89 3.97
CA TRP A 262 -12.47 -24.84 3.21
C TRP A 262 -12.87 -26.23 2.70
N VAL A 263 -11.96 -26.97 2.05
CA VAL A 263 -12.23 -28.32 1.53
C VAL A 263 -12.68 -29.27 2.63
N ARG A 264 -12.04 -29.22 3.81
CA ARG A 264 -12.45 -30.04 4.96
C ARG A 264 -13.88 -29.75 5.42
N ARG A 265 -14.33 -28.49 5.36
CA ARG A 265 -15.70 -28.13 5.74
C ARG A 265 -16.72 -28.53 4.67
N ALA A 266 -16.39 -28.28 3.39
CA ALA A 266 -17.24 -28.70 2.27
C ALA A 266 -17.39 -30.22 2.17
N GLY A 267 -16.35 -31.00 2.50
CA GLY A 267 -16.41 -32.46 2.54
C GLY A 267 -17.24 -33.02 3.69
N VAL A 268 -17.32 -32.32 4.82
CA VAL A 268 -18.16 -32.70 5.97
C VAL A 268 -19.65 -32.42 5.68
N GLU A 269 -19.96 -31.38 4.90
CA GLU A 269 -21.34 -31.05 4.48
C GLU A 269 -21.89 -31.98 3.37
N CYS A 270 -21.04 -32.81 2.73
CA CYS A 270 -21.41 -33.75 1.66
C CYS A 270 -21.48 -35.23 2.09
N SER A 271 -21.37 -35.54 3.38
CA SER A 271 -21.67 -36.89 3.88
C SER A 271 -23.16 -36.98 4.25
N PRO A 272 -23.90 -38.00 3.75
CA PRO A 272 -25.36 -38.09 3.86
C PRO A 272 -25.88 -38.22 5.30
#